data_AF-A0A6M2B1R2-F1
#
_entry.id   AF-A0A6M2B1R2-F1
#
_cell.length_a   1.000
_cell.length_b   1.000
_cell.length_c   1.000
_cell.angle_alpha   90.00
_cell.angle_beta   90.00
_cell.angle_gamma   90.00
#
_symmetry.space_group_name_H-M   'P 1'
#
loop_
_entity.id
_entity.type
_entity.pdbx_description
1 polymer ?
#
loop_
_entity_poly.entity_id
_entity_poly.type
_entity_poly.pdbx_seq_one_letter_code
_entity_poly.pdbx_strand_id
1 'polypeptide(L)'
;MTMNVLYRKTRKLILNPKKFIQDSKFLNASKQHKKNTQEQNKNPSINSIITKDIINLYLSEQYTNSLKLQSHIENCCSKHVNLKIGDYRLSSNEVLFEFDGHILTYDISFPFENNTIIKGLLLLTPKETEFDGNSEFLNKITNAAHQINVLHMKLLNDFNSLYFYYKDRPECTDVSKVKYALNAGIYTTEIITAATTLLDSKYLTLHQNDLILIFRKLYRILGPDPKLESIANKLASSIRKQLFPVQFIMLLAAFFTESGEYEKAIEMANKAKSKDKDAWSRYRFLGLTHLLFKSGALEDEWAKKDHDLFLQLAKNEWEFETYALTNGSSMSIVGNSPIEVGLKKGTEIDRNYKVVRFNGAITDYPFSVDYGRKTNILVINPRYYETPRNRKFGLDFIIISDGNLYSTKNLALKLHDLQEHADKICLLPRNIDLKLTQQIGASPSSGLKYLSWLYSINGPVSRQNIFGFSLTDQAHGVATSYSNGRRVGLNTIHNWSSEKYHMESILD
;
A
#
# COMPACT_ATOMS: atom_id res chain seq x y z
N MET A 1 -1.06 -45.45 14.78
CA MET A 1 -2.45 -45.35 14.27
C MET A 1 -3.06 -44.03 14.76
N THR A 2 -2.74 -42.91 14.10
CA THR A 2 -3.10 -41.55 14.58
C THR A 2 -3.21 -40.60 13.39
N MET A 3 -4.07 -40.95 12.43
CA MET A 3 -4.33 -40.12 11.25
C MET A 3 -5.83 -40.05 10.93
N ASN A 4 -6.69 -39.81 11.92
CA ASN A 4 -8.14 -39.80 11.64
C ASN A 4 -9.03 -38.85 12.47
N VAL A 5 -8.46 -37.97 13.31
CA VAL A 5 -9.26 -36.98 14.06
C VAL A 5 -9.37 -35.65 13.31
N LEU A 6 -8.28 -35.20 12.68
CA LEU A 6 -8.27 -33.93 11.95
C LEU A 6 -9.15 -33.99 10.70
N TYR A 7 -9.07 -35.10 9.94
CA TYR A 7 -9.84 -35.32 8.71
C TYR A 7 -11.36 -35.44 8.98
N ARG A 8 -11.77 -36.02 10.12
CA ARG A 8 -13.19 -36.09 10.53
C ARG A 8 -13.75 -34.74 10.97
N LYS A 9 -12.93 -33.86 11.55
CA LYS A 9 -13.36 -32.50 11.96
C LYS A 9 -13.50 -31.56 10.76
N THR A 10 -12.59 -31.61 9.79
CA THR A 10 -12.70 -30.80 8.56
C THR A 10 -13.85 -31.24 7.66
N ARG A 11 -14.17 -32.55 7.59
CA ARG A 11 -15.33 -33.01 6.80
C ARG A 11 -16.68 -32.57 7.40
N LYS A 12 -16.79 -32.49 8.74
CA LYS A 12 -17.98 -31.93 9.43
C LYS A 12 -18.12 -30.42 9.21
N LEU A 13 -17.00 -29.67 9.18
CA LEU A 13 -16.98 -28.23 8.90
C LEU A 13 -17.52 -27.91 7.50
N ILE A 14 -17.15 -28.74 6.51
CA ILE A 14 -17.52 -28.55 5.10
C ILE A 14 -18.98 -28.97 4.84
N LEU A 15 -19.47 -30.03 5.48
CA LEU A 15 -20.80 -30.57 5.20
C LEU A 15 -21.94 -29.99 6.07
N ASN A 16 -21.66 -29.45 7.27
CA ASN A 16 -22.68 -28.90 8.17
C ASN A 16 -22.12 -27.79 9.09
N PRO A 17 -21.83 -26.59 8.55
CA PRO A 17 -21.11 -25.54 9.28
C PRO A 17 -21.85 -25.02 10.52
N LYS A 18 -23.19 -25.01 10.52
CA LYS A 18 -24.00 -24.55 11.66
C LYS A 18 -23.88 -25.45 12.90
N LYS A 19 -23.72 -26.77 12.71
CA LYS A 19 -23.65 -27.75 13.82
C LYS A 19 -22.27 -27.76 14.49
N PHE A 20 -21.21 -27.45 13.74
CA PHE A 20 -19.85 -27.32 14.27
C PHE A 20 -19.72 -26.16 15.27
N ILE A 21 -20.36 -25.02 14.98
CA ILE A 21 -20.32 -23.83 15.83
C ILE A 21 -21.09 -24.04 17.15
N GLN A 22 -22.17 -24.83 17.12
CA GLN A 22 -22.95 -25.16 18.32
C GLN A 22 -22.24 -26.17 19.25
N ASP A 23 -21.46 -27.10 18.71
CA ASP A 23 -20.81 -28.17 19.51
C ASP A 23 -19.43 -27.77 20.07
N SER A 24 -18.85 -26.63 19.67
CA SER A 24 -17.59 -26.13 20.21
C SER A 24 -17.77 -25.48 21.59
N LYS A 25 -17.55 -26.24 22.66
CA LYS A 25 -17.46 -25.71 24.03
C LYS A 25 -16.25 -24.77 24.16
N PHE A 26 -16.49 -23.58 24.72
CA PHE A 26 -15.46 -22.59 25.06
C PHE A 26 -14.40 -23.19 25.99
N LEU A 27 -13.12 -22.97 25.65
CA LEU A 27 -12.00 -23.20 26.56
C LEU A 27 -12.04 -22.13 27.66
N ASN A 28 -12.49 -22.53 28.85
CA ASN A 28 -12.39 -21.71 30.06
C ASN A 28 -10.92 -21.57 30.47
N ALA A 29 -10.36 -20.37 30.33
CA ALA A 29 -9.11 -19.98 30.99
C ALA A 29 -9.42 -19.40 32.37
N SER A 30 -9.84 -20.26 33.29
CA SER A 30 -9.91 -19.90 34.72
C SER A 30 -9.78 -21.13 35.60
N LYS A 31 -8.56 -21.38 36.08
CA LYS A 31 -8.28 -21.79 37.47
C LYS A 31 -6.77 -21.88 37.75
N GLN A 32 -6.38 -21.04 38.69
CA GLN A 32 -5.37 -21.25 39.74
C GLN A 32 -3.89 -21.39 39.33
N HIS A 33 -3.09 -20.39 39.73
CA HIS A 33 -2.04 -20.67 40.72
C HIS A 33 -1.94 -19.55 41.77
N LYS A 34 -1.98 -20.03 43.03
CA LYS A 34 -1.84 -19.39 44.34
C LYS A 34 -0.75 -18.32 44.44
N LYS A 35 -1.10 -17.25 45.18
CA LYS A 35 -0.19 -16.37 45.91
C LYS A 35 0.91 -17.19 46.62
N ASN A 36 2.16 -16.84 46.40
CA ASN A 36 3.23 -16.98 47.38
C ASN A 36 3.91 -15.62 47.51
N THR A 37 3.75 -15.05 48.69
CA THR A 37 4.43 -13.85 49.18
C THR A 37 5.86 -14.25 49.54
N GLN A 38 6.86 -13.64 48.91
CA GLN A 38 8.20 -13.53 49.47
C GLN A 38 8.72 -12.12 49.24
N GLU A 39 8.97 -11.44 50.35
CA GLU A 39 9.64 -10.15 50.46
C GLU A 39 11.04 -10.22 49.86
N GLN A 40 11.37 -9.32 48.93
CA GLN A 40 12.75 -8.90 48.72
C GLN A 40 12.83 -7.40 48.43
N ASN A 41 13.68 -6.77 49.24
CA ASN A 41 14.04 -5.36 49.30
C ASN A 41 14.25 -4.70 47.93
N LYS A 42 13.59 -3.56 47.72
CA LYS A 42 14.00 -2.56 46.73
C LYS A 42 14.34 -1.27 47.45
N ASN A 43 15.62 -0.90 47.41
CA ASN A 43 16.10 0.44 47.67
C ASN A 43 15.35 1.45 46.76
N PRO A 44 15.02 2.66 47.26
CA PRO A 44 14.34 3.67 46.47
C PRO A 44 15.34 4.30 45.49
N SER A 45 15.26 3.96 44.21
CA SER A 45 15.83 4.80 43.16
C SER A 45 14.92 6.00 42.98
N ILE A 46 15.45 7.18 43.29
CA ILE A 46 14.83 8.49 43.10
C ILE A 46 14.45 8.64 41.62
N ASN A 47 13.19 8.34 41.30
CA ASN A 47 12.58 8.78 40.06
C ASN A 47 11.93 10.13 40.38
N SER A 48 12.44 11.17 39.73
CA SER A 48 11.74 12.44 39.58
C SER A 48 10.31 12.16 39.13
N ILE A 49 9.34 12.46 39.99
CA ILE A 49 7.92 12.47 39.64
C ILE A 49 7.75 13.63 38.65
N ILE A 50 7.87 13.34 37.36
CA ILE A 50 7.33 14.21 36.33
C ILE A 50 5.82 14.02 36.43
N THR A 51 5.14 14.96 37.07
CA THR A 51 3.69 15.11 36.96
C THR A 51 3.37 15.29 35.48
N LYS A 52 2.99 14.21 34.79
CA LYS A 52 2.35 14.32 33.49
C LYS A 52 1.03 15.05 33.73
N ASP A 53 0.87 16.21 33.11
CA ASP A 53 -0.41 16.88 32.93
C ASP A 53 -1.45 15.86 32.46
N ILE A 54 -2.41 15.51 33.33
CA ILE A 54 -3.39 14.47 33.05
C ILE A 54 -4.57 15.12 32.34
N ILE A 55 -4.60 15.02 31.02
CA ILE A 55 -5.77 15.37 30.21
C ILE A 55 -6.72 14.17 30.22
N ASN A 56 -7.94 14.35 30.70
CA ASN A 56 -8.99 13.33 30.65
C ASN A 56 -9.78 13.47 29.34
N LEU A 57 -10.09 12.35 28.69
CA LEU A 57 -10.94 12.30 27.49
C LEU A 57 -12.12 11.36 27.74
N TYR A 58 -13.33 11.90 27.70
CA TYR A 58 -14.56 11.18 27.94
C TYR A 58 -15.25 10.82 26.61
N LEU A 59 -15.48 9.54 26.39
CA LEU A 59 -16.20 8.99 25.22
C LEU A 59 -17.41 8.18 25.65
N SER A 60 -18.46 8.22 24.82
CA SER A 60 -19.65 7.38 24.97
C SER A 60 -19.33 5.87 24.90
N GLU A 61 -20.07 5.05 25.65
CA GLU A 61 -19.90 3.58 25.68
C GLU A 61 -20.07 2.89 24.32
N GLN A 62 -20.75 3.53 23.37
CA GLN A 62 -20.89 3.03 22.00
C GLN A 62 -19.54 2.74 21.30
N TYR A 63 -18.46 3.40 21.75
CA TYR A 63 -17.09 3.15 21.28
C TYR A 63 -16.49 1.85 21.84
N THR A 64 -17.28 1.04 22.54
CA THR A 64 -16.93 -0.33 23.00
C THR A 64 -17.85 -1.40 22.44
N ASN A 65 -18.73 -1.06 21.49
CA ASN A 65 -19.68 -2.00 20.87
C ASN A 65 -19.01 -3.14 20.08
N SER A 66 -17.69 -3.08 19.86
CA SER A 66 -16.90 -4.22 19.40
C SER A 66 -15.48 -4.18 19.99
N LEU A 67 -14.90 -5.36 20.25
CA LEU A 67 -13.51 -5.49 20.72
C LEU A 67 -12.50 -4.82 19.78
N LYS A 68 -12.77 -4.86 18.46
CA LYS A 68 -11.92 -4.23 17.45
C LYS A 68 -11.93 -2.70 17.58
N LEU A 69 -13.11 -2.11 17.80
CA LEU A 69 -13.26 -0.67 18.01
C LEU A 69 -12.59 -0.24 19.32
N GLN A 70 -12.91 -0.93 20.42
CA GLN A 70 -12.32 -0.66 21.72
C GLN A 70 -10.79 -0.67 21.65
N SER A 71 -10.20 -1.74 21.09
CA SER A 71 -8.75 -1.85 20.95
C SER A 71 -8.14 -0.74 20.09
N HIS A 72 -8.83 -0.30 19.03
CA HIS A 72 -8.36 0.81 18.20
C HIS A 72 -8.37 2.14 18.96
N ILE A 73 -9.44 2.44 19.70
CA ILE A 73 -9.58 3.65 20.53
C ILE A 73 -8.51 3.69 21.61
N GLU A 74 -8.33 2.60 22.35
CA GLU A 74 -7.30 2.50 23.39
C GLU A 74 -5.89 2.74 22.80
N ASN A 75 -5.60 2.15 21.63
CA ASN A 75 -4.31 2.33 20.95
C ASN A 75 -4.06 3.77 20.49
N CYS A 76 -5.11 4.50 20.09
CA CYS A 76 -5.02 5.89 19.62
C CYS A 76 -4.97 6.89 20.78
N CYS A 77 -5.84 6.74 21.76
CA CYS A 77 -6.11 7.75 22.78
C CYS A 77 -5.21 7.58 24.02
N SER A 78 -5.06 6.37 24.54
CA SER A 78 -4.45 6.16 25.87
C SER A 78 -2.96 6.52 25.97
N LYS A 79 -2.30 6.80 24.83
CA LYS A 79 -0.91 7.31 24.80
C LYS A 79 -0.81 8.81 25.10
N HIS A 80 -1.91 9.54 24.87
CA HIS A 80 -1.96 11.00 24.88
C HIS A 80 -2.90 11.55 25.95
N VAL A 81 -3.90 10.76 26.37
CA VAL A 81 -4.93 11.15 27.34
C VAL A 81 -5.27 10.01 28.30
N ASN A 82 -5.85 10.35 29.44
CA ASN A 82 -6.52 9.40 30.32
C ASN A 82 -7.93 9.13 29.78
N LEU A 83 -8.07 8.01 29.08
CA LEU A 83 -9.30 7.61 28.41
C LEU A 83 -10.37 7.15 29.42
N LYS A 84 -11.54 7.78 29.37
CA LYS A 84 -12.72 7.46 30.17
C LYS A 84 -13.87 7.09 29.24
N ILE A 85 -14.38 5.86 29.36
CA ILE A 85 -15.51 5.39 28.54
C ILE A 85 -16.70 5.11 29.47
N GLY A 86 -17.89 5.60 29.10
CA GLY A 86 -19.10 5.43 29.89
C GLY A 86 -20.30 6.18 29.31
N ASP A 87 -21.43 6.13 30.02
CA ASP A 87 -22.63 6.91 29.70
C ASP A 87 -22.53 8.32 30.30
N TYR A 88 -21.96 9.24 29.51
CA TYR A 88 -21.83 10.65 29.87
C TYR A 88 -22.94 11.53 29.28
N ARG A 89 -24.00 10.95 28.72
CA ARG A 89 -25.08 11.66 28.00
C ARG A 89 -24.59 12.57 26.86
N LEU A 90 -23.44 12.26 26.28
CA LEU A 90 -22.90 12.94 25.11
C LEU A 90 -23.66 12.49 23.85
N SER A 91 -23.76 13.38 22.87
CA SER A 91 -24.21 13.02 21.53
C SER A 91 -23.30 11.93 20.95
N SER A 92 -23.82 11.13 20.00
CA SER A 92 -23.07 10.01 19.44
C SER A 92 -21.78 10.44 18.69
N ASN A 93 -21.71 11.69 18.25
CA ASN A 93 -20.55 12.28 17.60
C ASN A 93 -19.78 13.26 18.49
N GLU A 94 -19.95 13.21 19.82
CA GLU A 94 -19.38 14.19 20.73
C GLU A 94 -18.46 13.54 21.78
N VAL A 95 -17.37 14.23 22.10
CA VAL A 95 -16.44 13.88 23.17
C VAL A 95 -16.11 15.10 24.02
N LEU A 96 -15.70 14.85 25.25
CA LEU A 96 -15.32 15.90 26.20
C LEU A 96 -13.85 15.74 26.61
N PHE A 97 -13.08 16.80 26.46
CA PHE A 97 -11.76 16.91 27.07
C PHE A 97 -11.87 17.67 28.39
N GLU A 98 -11.11 17.24 29.39
CA GLU A 98 -10.96 17.95 30.66
C GLU A 98 -9.49 18.05 31.05
N PHE A 99 -9.08 19.24 31.47
CA PHE A 99 -7.76 19.50 32.00
C PHE A 99 -7.86 20.62 33.04
N ASP A 100 -7.38 20.34 34.25
CA ASP A 100 -7.36 21.30 35.37
C ASP A 100 -8.74 21.90 35.67
N GLY A 101 -9.79 21.07 35.64
CA GLY A 101 -11.17 21.51 35.90
C GLY A 101 -11.85 22.28 34.76
N HIS A 102 -11.11 22.61 33.70
CA HIS A 102 -11.67 23.19 32.48
C HIS A 102 -12.10 22.10 31.49
N ILE A 103 -13.22 22.30 30.83
CA ILE A 103 -13.80 21.36 29.87
C ILE A 103 -13.87 21.97 28.47
N LEU A 104 -13.72 21.13 27.45
CA LEU A 104 -13.85 21.52 26.05
C LEU A 104 -14.50 20.40 25.24
N THR A 105 -15.51 20.75 24.44
CA THR A 105 -16.24 19.81 23.60
C THR A 105 -15.61 19.69 22.23
N TYR A 106 -15.52 18.46 21.73
CA TYR A 106 -15.06 18.15 20.37
C TYR A 106 -16.09 17.27 19.68
N ASP A 107 -16.24 17.48 18.38
CA ASP A 107 -16.88 16.50 17.53
C ASP A 107 -15.88 15.37 17.19
N ILE A 108 -16.40 14.16 17.11
CA ILE A 108 -15.69 12.95 16.70
C ILE A 108 -16.43 12.27 15.56
N SER A 109 -15.71 11.98 14.48
CA SER A 109 -16.28 11.21 13.37
C SER A 109 -16.34 9.71 13.72
N PHE A 110 -17.48 9.06 13.44
CA PHE A 110 -17.74 7.69 13.90
C PHE A 110 -16.89 6.65 13.14
N PRO A 111 -16.00 5.89 13.80
CA PRO A 111 -14.94 5.10 13.15
C PRO A 111 -15.38 3.88 12.34
N PHE A 112 -16.67 3.52 12.31
CA PHE A 112 -17.14 2.24 11.77
C PHE A 112 -18.40 2.35 10.92
N GLU A 113 -18.46 1.52 9.88
CA GLU A 113 -19.69 1.16 9.16
C GLU A 113 -19.73 -0.37 9.05
N ASN A 114 -20.87 -0.99 9.39
CA ASN A 114 -21.07 -2.44 9.30
C ASN A 114 -19.95 -3.28 9.97
N ASN A 115 -19.54 -2.92 11.20
CA ASN A 115 -18.45 -3.57 11.95
C ASN A 115 -17.06 -3.51 11.28
N THR A 116 -16.85 -2.62 10.32
CA THR A 116 -15.56 -2.35 9.68
C THR A 116 -15.06 -0.95 10.00
N ILE A 117 -13.78 -0.82 10.42
CA ILE A 117 -13.16 0.50 10.59
C ILE A 117 -13.05 1.17 9.23
N ILE A 118 -13.57 2.38 9.08
CA ILE A 118 -13.41 3.18 7.86
C ILE A 118 -12.23 4.14 8.04
N LYS A 119 -11.49 4.37 6.95
CA LYS A 119 -10.42 5.37 6.88
C LYS A 119 -10.97 6.78 7.03
N GLY A 120 -10.20 7.66 7.67
CA GLY A 120 -10.61 9.03 7.96
C GLY A 120 -11.67 9.19 9.06
N LEU A 121 -12.08 8.11 9.74
CA LEU A 121 -13.09 8.17 10.79
C LEU A 121 -12.50 7.87 12.17
N LEU A 122 -12.20 8.95 12.89
CA LEU A 122 -11.93 9.19 14.32
C LEU A 122 -11.29 10.58 14.43
N LEU A 123 -11.82 11.54 13.66
CA LEU A 123 -11.25 12.88 13.58
C LEU A 123 -11.88 13.72 14.67
N LEU A 124 -11.06 14.11 15.62
CA LEU A 124 -11.40 15.07 16.66
C LEU A 124 -11.31 16.48 16.06
N THR A 125 -12.44 17.18 16.00
CA THR A 125 -12.55 18.57 15.56
C THR A 125 -13.18 19.43 16.66
N PRO A 126 -12.60 20.59 16.98
CA PRO A 126 -13.18 21.48 17.99
C PRO A 126 -14.55 21.98 17.54
N LYS A 127 -15.53 22.08 18.45
CA LYS A 127 -16.79 22.77 18.16
C LYS A 127 -16.55 24.27 18.08
N GLU A 128 -17.10 24.94 17.05
CA GLU A 128 -16.80 26.34 16.69
C GLU A 128 -17.16 27.38 17.77
N THR A 129 -17.88 27.02 18.83
CA THR A 129 -18.60 27.96 19.70
C THR A 129 -18.10 28.11 21.14
N GLU A 130 -17.06 27.41 21.58
CA GLU A 130 -16.65 27.45 23.00
C GLU A 130 -15.18 27.82 23.13
N PHE A 131 -14.86 29.11 23.28
CA PHE A 131 -13.55 29.48 23.82
C PHE A 131 -13.60 30.62 24.82
N ASP A 132 -13.22 30.30 26.06
CA ASP A 132 -13.15 31.20 27.19
C ASP A 132 -11.65 31.49 27.50
N GLY A 133 -11.02 32.29 26.65
CA GLY A 133 -9.79 33.06 26.93
C GLY A 133 -8.48 32.38 27.37
N ASN A 134 -8.42 31.10 27.76
CA ASN A 134 -7.20 30.47 28.29
C ASN A 134 -6.39 29.75 27.18
N SER A 135 -5.29 30.38 26.77
CA SER A 135 -4.45 29.91 25.66
C SER A 135 -3.63 28.65 25.98
N GLU A 136 -3.21 28.43 27.23
CA GLU A 136 -2.42 27.24 27.59
C GLU A 136 -3.28 25.97 27.57
N PHE A 137 -4.48 26.06 28.14
CA PHE A 137 -5.49 24.99 28.13
C PHE A 137 -5.83 24.56 26.70
N LEU A 138 -6.13 25.53 25.83
CA LEU A 138 -6.42 25.29 24.42
C LEU A 138 -5.29 24.56 23.71
N ASN A 139 -4.06 25.02 23.93
CA ASN A 139 -2.88 24.48 23.27
C ASN A 139 -2.64 23.02 23.69
N LYS A 140 -2.82 22.68 24.97
CA LYS A 140 -2.66 21.31 25.45
C LYS A 140 -3.70 20.36 24.86
N ILE A 141 -4.99 20.74 24.89
CA ILE A 141 -6.05 19.90 24.31
C ILE A 141 -5.90 19.78 22.79
N THR A 142 -5.61 20.89 22.10
CA THR A 142 -5.41 20.89 20.64
C THR A 142 -4.25 20.00 20.25
N ASN A 143 -3.15 20.03 20.99
CA ASN A 143 -2.01 19.14 20.78
C ASN A 143 -2.37 17.67 21.04
N ALA A 144 -3.11 17.37 22.12
CA ALA A 144 -3.57 16.00 22.40
C ALA A 144 -4.48 15.47 21.28
N ALA A 145 -5.50 16.24 20.88
CA ALA A 145 -6.39 15.91 19.77
C ALA A 145 -5.61 15.72 18.46
N HIS A 146 -4.64 16.60 18.18
CA HIS A 146 -3.76 16.47 17.02
C HIS A 146 -2.97 15.15 17.02
N GLN A 147 -2.34 14.80 18.15
CA GLN A 147 -1.58 13.57 18.29
C GLN A 147 -2.46 12.32 18.10
N ILE A 148 -3.68 12.34 18.65
CA ILE A 148 -4.68 11.28 18.46
C ILE A 148 -5.06 11.15 16.97
N ASN A 149 -5.39 12.25 16.30
CA ASN A 149 -5.76 12.25 14.87
C ASN A 149 -4.61 11.71 14.00
N VAL A 150 -3.38 12.16 14.23
CA VAL A 150 -2.19 11.68 13.50
C VAL A 150 -1.95 10.20 13.72
N LEU A 151 -2.06 9.72 14.96
CA LEU A 151 -1.86 8.32 15.29
C LEU A 151 -2.96 7.44 14.68
N HIS A 152 -4.21 7.89 14.75
CA HIS A 152 -5.35 7.24 14.12
C HIS A 152 -5.10 7.00 12.62
N MET A 153 -4.79 8.07 11.87
CA MET A 153 -4.56 7.97 10.43
C MET A 153 -3.35 7.09 10.09
N LYS A 154 -2.27 7.13 10.91
CA LYS A 154 -1.12 6.22 10.76
C LYS A 154 -1.48 4.76 10.97
N LEU A 155 -2.28 4.44 12.00
CA LEU A 155 -2.71 3.07 12.30
C LEU A 155 -3.58 2.48 11.18
N LEU A 156 -4.38 3.32 10.52
CA LEU A 156 -5.19 2.92 9.37
C LEU A 156 -4.44 2.96 8.03
N ASN A 157 -3.16 3.36 8.04
CA ASN A 157 -2.36 3.65 6.85
C ASN A 157 -3.03 4.66 5.88
N ASP A 158 -3.84 5.58 6.41
CA ASP A 158 -4.52 6.62 5.64
C ASP A 158 -3.64 7.87 5.50
N PHE A 159 -2.56 7.72 4.72
CA PHE A 159 -1.58 8.78 4.54
C PHE A 159 -2.11 9.95 3.72
N ASN A 160 -3.18 9.77 2.93
CA ASN A 160 -3.75 10.86 2.17
C ASN A 160 -4.49 11.84 3.08
N SER A 161 -5.43 11.34 3.90
CA SER A 161 -6.07 12.15 4.93
C SER A 161 -5.02 12.77 5.86
N LEU A 162 -3.99 12.01 6.24
CA LEU A 162 -2.90 12.53 7.07
C LEU A 162 -2.17 13.69 6.39
N TYR A 163 -1.84 13.59 5.11
CA TYR A 163 -1.18 14.66 4.39
C TYR A 163 -2.04 15.92 4.35
N PHE A 164 -3.32 15.82 3.96
CA PHE A 164 -4.21 16.98 3.87
C PHE A 164 -4.55 17.58 5.23
N TYR A 165 -4.71 16.76 6.26
CA TYR A 165 -4.90 17.22 7.63
C TYR A 165 -3.66 17.96 8.16
N TYR A 166 -2.46 17.49 7.81
CA TYR A 166 -1.21 17.94 8.42
C TYR A 166 -0.53 19.08 7.66
N LYS A 167 -0.72 19.18 6.34
CA LYS A 167 0.06 20.10 5.47
C LYS A 167 -0.07 21.59 5.82
N ASP A 168 -1.23 22.00 6.33
CA ASP A 168 -1.55 23.41 6.62
C ASP A 168 -1.44 23.75 8.11
N ARG A 169 -0.92 22.82 8.93
CA ARG A 169 -0.81 23.01 10.38
C ARG A 169 0.54 23.60 10.79
N PRO A 170 0.61 24.36 11.90
CA PRO A 170 1.86 24.95 12.38
C PRO A 170 2.91 23.89 12.78
N GLU A 171 2.49 22.68 13.14
CA GLU A 171 3.39 21.56 13.46
C GLU A 171 4.02 20.91 12.20
N CYS A 172 3.68 21.39 11.01
CA CYS A 172 4.15 20.84 9.75
C CYS A 172 5.63 21.15 9.50
N THR A 173 6.49 20.13 9.59
CA THR A 173 7.89 20.23 9.12
C THR A 173 8.02 19.79 7.66
N ASP A 174 9.05 20.27 6.97
CA ASP A 174 9.39 19.83 5.60
C ASP A 174 9.45 18.29 5.49
N VAL A 175 10.07 17.66 6.49
CA VAL A 175 10.27 16.19 6.53
C VAL A 175 8.93 15.48 6.62
N SER A 176 8.05 15.92 7.53
CA SER A 176 6.71 15.34 7.66
C SER A 176 5.84 15.58 6.43
N LYS A 177 5.88 16.79 5.83
CA LYS A 177 5.13 17.12 4.62
C LYS A 177 5.51 16.16 3.48
N VAL A 178 6.82 16.04 3.21
CA VAL A 178 7.35 15.13 2.19
C VAL A 178 7.01 13.67 2.52
N LYS A 179 7.27 13.24 3.76
CA LYS A 179 7.04 11.85 4.17
C LYS A 179 5.58 11.42 4.01
N TYR A 180 4.64 12.27 4.43
CA TYR A 180 3.22 11.95 4.34
C TYR A 180 2.74 12.00 2.89
N ALA A 181 3.17 12.99 2.10
CA ALA A 181 2.86 13.06 0.67
C ALA A 181 3.34 11.80 -0.10
N LEU A 182 4.61 11.40 0.08
CA LEU A 182 5.16 10.23 -0.61
C LEU A 182 4.50 8.91 -0.17
N ASN A 183 4.05 8.80 1.07
CA ASN A 183 3.26 7.65 1.53
C ASN A 183 1.82 7.68 1.01
N ALA A 184 1.23 8.87 0.86
CA ALA A 184 -0.07 9.09 0.23
C ALA A 184 -0.06 8.86 -1.29
N GLY A 185 1.13 8.68 -1.89
CA GLY A 185 1.27 8.53 -3.32
C GLY A 185 1.13 9.84 -4.09
N ILE A 186 1.35 10.97 -3.42
CA ILE A 186 1.33 12.32 -4.00
C ILE A 186 2.76 12.66 -4.44
N TYR A 187 2.93 12.87 -5.75
CA TYR A 187 4.22 13.03 -6.40
C TYR A 187 4.25 14.27 -7.30
N THR A 188 3.67 15.38 -6.83
CA THR A 188 3.76 16.66 -7.54
C THR A 188 5.21 17.11 -7.66
N THR A 189 5.51 17.95 -8.66
CA THR A 189 6.85 18.52 -8.86
C THR A 189 7.39 19.21 -7.60
N GLU A 190 6.52 19.89 -6.84
CA GLU A 190 6.86 20.50 -5.55
C GLU A 190 7.34 19.46 -4.54
N ILE A 191 6.60 18.36 -4.35
CA ILE A 191 6.94 17.30 -3.39
C ILE A 191 8.22 16.57 -3.81
N ILE A 192 8.39 16.26 -5.09
CA ILE A 192 9.60 15.62 -5.62
C ILE A 192 10.83 16.53 -5.40
N THR A 193 10.69 17.82 -5.69
CA THR A 193 11.76 18.80 -5.51
C THR A 193 12.13 18.92 -4.03
N ALA A 194 11.14 19.10 -3.15
CA ALA A 194 11.36 19.17 -1.71
C ALA A 194 12.03 17.89 -1.17
N ALA A 195 11.59 16.71 -1.61
CA ALA A 195 12.17 15.43 -1.23
C ALA A 195 13.63 15.29 -1.66
N THR A 196 13.93 15.69 -2.89
CA THR A 196 15.30 15.66 -3.44
C THR A 196 16.20 16.63 -2.68
N THR A 197 15.73 17.86 -2.41
CA THR A 197 16.46 18.86 -1.63
C THR A 197 16.72 18.37 -0.19
N LEU A 198 15.75 17.72 0.45
CA LEU A 198 15.94 17.13 1.77
C LEU A 198 17.03 16.06 1.77
N LEU A 199 17.03 15.16 0.78
CA LEU A 199 18.06 14.14 0.63
C LEU A 199 19.43 14.69 0.21
N ASP A 200 19.49 15.85 -0.43
CA ASP A 200 20.77 16.42 -0.87
C ASP A 200 21.43 17.28 0.22
N SER A 201 20.65 18.16 0.84
CA SER A 201 21.15 19.18 1.78
C SER A 201 21.13 18.74 3.25
N LYS A 202 20.19 17.86 3.65
CA LYS A 202 19.94 17.50 5.05
C LYS A 202 20.21 16.03 5.37
N TYR A 203 20.80 15.24 4.46
CA TYR A 203 20.93 13.78 4.64
C TYR A 203 21.68 13.34 5.90
N LEU A 204 22.62 14.15 6.38
CA LEU A 204 23.35 13.87 7.63
C LEU A 204 22.50 14.08 8.88
N THR A 205 21.48 14.96 8.80
CA THR A 205 20.58 15.31 9.91
C THR A 205 19.24 14.57 9.85
N LEU A 206 18.89 13.97 8.71
CA LEU A 206 17.66 13.21 8.56
C LEU A 206 17.75 11.92 9.37
N HIS A 207 16.65 11.60 10.07
CA HIS A 207 16.51 10.30 10.69
C HIS A 207 16.62 9.21 9.62
N GLN A 208 17.42 8.17 9.89
CA GLN A 208 17.78 7.16 8.89
C GLN A 208 16.55 6.51 8.23
N ASN A 209 15.51 6.20 8.99
CA ASN A 209 14.28 5.61 8.43
C ASN A 209 13.59 6.54 7.42
N ASP A 210 13.63 7.85 7.64
CA ASP A 210 13.01 8.82 6.74
C ASP A 210 13.86 8.99 5.48
N LEU A 211 15.19 9.02 5.61
CA LEU A 211 16.13 9.01 4.48
C LEU A 211 15.88 7.79 3.58
N ILE A 212 15.85 6.59 4.15
CA ILE A 212 15.62 5.35 3.40
C ILE A 212 14.24 5.36 2.72
N LEU A 213 13.21 5.81 3.44
CA LEU A 213 11.85 5.91 2.91
C LEU A 213 11.80 6.86 1.71
N ILE A 214 12.33 8.08 1.86
CA ILE A 214 12.31 9.10 0.82
C ILE A 214 13.09 8.62 -0.39
N PHE A 215 14.31 8.09 -0.20
CA PHE A 215 15.12 7.54 -1.30
C PHE A 215 14.37 6.43 -2.05
N ARG A 216 13.80 5.47 -1.33
CA ARG A 216 13.04 4.37 -1.93
C ARG A 216 11.82 4.86 -2.72
N LYS A 217 11.12 5.88 -2.20
CA LYS A 217 9.96 6.47 -2.85
C LYS A 217 10.34 7.27 -4.09
N LEU A 218 11.42 8.05 -4.03
CA LEU A 218 11.96 8.76 -5.19
C LEU A 218 12.47 7.78 -6.25
N TYR A 219 13.19 6.73 -5.88
CA TYR A 219 13.63 5.70 -6.82
C TYR A 219 12.43 5.03 -7.51
N ARG A 220 11.34 4.79 -6.77
CA ARG A 220 10.08 4.25 -7.32
C ARG A 220 9.41 5.17 -8.35
N ILE A 221 9.65 6.47 -8.38
CA ILE A 221 8.95 7.41 -9.29
C ILE A 221 9.86 8.14 -10.28
N LEU A 222 11.16 8.19 -10.00
CA LEU A 222 12.17 8.81 -10.87
C LEU A 222 13.00 7.76 -11.63
N GLY A 223 13.13 6.54 -11.10
CA GLY A 223 14.11 5.59 -11.61
C GLY A 223 15.54 6.09 -11.34
N PRO A 224 16.52 5.78 -12.21
CA PRO A 224 17.90 6.24 -12.10
C PRO A 224 18.05 7.71 -12.59
N ASP A 225 17.31 8.64 -11.99
CA ASP A 225 17.43 10.06 -12.32
C ASP A 225 18.81 10.64 -11.90
N PRO A 226 19.43 11.54 -12.68
CA PRO A 226 20.77 12.07 -12.37
C PRO A 226 20.90 12.74 -11.01
N LYS A 227 19.87 13.44 -10.52
CA LYS A 227 19.91 14.05 -9.17
C LYS A 227 19.85 12.97 -8.10
N LEU A 228 19.01 11.95 -8.30
CA LEU A 228 18.91 10.83 -7.38
C LEU A 228 20.17 9.96 -7.38
N GLU A 229 20.86 9.84 -8.52
CA GLU A 229 22.14 9.16 -8.64
C GLU A 229 23.24 9.88 -7.86
N SER A 230 23.31 11.22 -7.93
CA SER A 230 24.23 12.00 -7.08
C SER A 230 23.99 11.73 -5.59
N ILE A 231 22.74 11.69 -5.16
CA ILE A 231 22.35 11.31 -3.80
C ILE A 231 22.78 9.87 -3.49
N ALA A 232 22.50 8.90 -4.39
CA ALA A 232 22.87 7.51 -4.22
C ALA A 232 24.38 7.33 -4.02
N ASN A 233 25.21 8.06 -4.77
CA ASN A 233 26.67 8.06 -4.62
C ASN A 233 27.12 8.58 -3.24
N LYS A 234 26.50 9.66 -2.74
CA LYS A 234 26.76 10.18 -1.37
C LYS A 234 26.42 9.13 -0.31
N LEU A 235 25.25 8.49 -0.43
CA LEU A 235 24.80 7.45 0.50
C LEU A 235 25.70 6.21 0.44
N ALA A 236 26.10 5.77 -0.75
CA ALA A 236 27.02 4.66 -0.94
C ALA A 236 28.38 4.90 -0.27
N SER A 237 28.88 6.13 -0.36
CA SER A 237 30.12 6.57 0.26
C SER A 237 30.03 6.62 1.79
N SER A 238 28.85 6.92 2.34
CA SER A 238 28.64 7.02 3.80
C SER A 238 28.39 5.68 4.50
N ILE A 239 28.19 4.57 3.77
CA ILE A 239 27.95 3.22 4.34
C ILE A 239 29.05 2.79 5.34
N ARG A 240 30.30 3.24 5.16
CA ARG A 240 31.39 2.93 6.11
C ARG A 240 31.19 3.62 7.46
N LYS A 241 30.61 4.82 7.46
CA LYS A 241 30.42 5.68 8.64
C LYS A 241 29.04 5.52 9.27
N GLN A 242 28.04 5.12 8.49
CA GLN A 242 26.65 5.01 8.92
C GLN A 242 26.15 3.55 8.88
N LEU A 243 25.41 3.15 9.91
CA LEU A 243 24.86 1.81 10.06
C LEU A 243 23.58 1.63 9.24
N PHE A 244 23.69 1.55 7.91
CA PHE A 244 22.51 1.27 7.07
C PHE A 244 22.08 -0.20 7.16
N PRO A 245 20.76 -0.49 7.14
CA PRO A 245 20.25 -1.84 7.00
C PRO A 245 20.75 -2.51 5.71
N VAL A 246 21.11 -3.80 5.79
CA VAL A 246 21.60 -4.60 4.63
C VAL A 246 20.64 -4.51 3.44
N GLN A 247 19.32 -4.57 3.70
CA GLN A 247 18.31 -4.41 2.67
C GLN A 247 18.43 -3.10 1.88
N PHE A 248 18.79 -2.00 2.55
CA PHE A 248 18.93 -0.71 1.90
C PHE A 248 20.21 -0.65 1.06
N ILE A 249 21.30 -1.25 1.52
CA ILE A 249 22.54 -1.38 0.74
C ILE A 249 22.28 -2.21 -0.54
N MET A 250 21.50 -3.30 -0.43
CA MET A 250 21.07 -4.08 -1.59
C MET A 250 20.16 -3.29 -2.54
N LEU A 251 19.31 -2.39 -2.01
CA LEU A 251 18.50 -1.49 -2.83
C LEU A 251 19.39 -0.48 -3.60
N LEU A 252 20.45 0.04 -2.98
CA LEU A 252 21.44 0.88 -3.67
C LEU A 252 22.18 0.11 -4.76
N ALA A 253 22.56 -1.15 -4.51
CA ALA A 253 23.16 -2.02 -5.53
C ALA A 253 22.23 -2.19 -6.74
N ALA A 254 20.93 -2.40 -6.48
CA ALA A 254 19.95 -2.53 -7.55
C ALA A 254 19.71 -1.21 -8.30
N PHE A 255 19.71 -0.07 -7.59
CA PHE A 255 19.70 1.26 -8.21
C PHE A 255 20.86 1.45 -9.18
N PHE A 256 22.09 1.17 -8.75
CA PHE A 256 23.28 1.27 -9.62
C PHE A 256 23.28 0.27 -10.77
N THR A 257 22.59 -0.87 -10.61
CA THR A 257 22.36 -1.80 -11.72
C THR A 257 21.46 -1.17 -12.77
N GLU A 258 20.36 -0.53 -12.37
CA GLU A 258 19.43 0.14 -13.30
C GLU A 258 20.07 1.38 -13.94
N SER A 259 20.98 2.08 -13.25
CA SER A 259 21.67 3.26 -13.79
C SER A 259 22.85 2.93 -14.71
N GLY A 260 23.25 1.66 -14.82
CA GLY A 260 24.40 1.24 -15.64
C GLY A 260 25.76 1.33 -14.93
N GLU A 261 25.79 1.74 -13.66
CA GLU A 261 27.01 1.83 -12.83
C GLU A 261 27.38 0.45 -12.23
N TYR A 262 27.66 -0.52 -13.11
CA TYR A 262 27.76 -1.94 -12.74
C TYR A 262 28.86 -2.24 -11.72
N GLU A 263 30.02 -1.58 -11.81
CA GLU A 263 31.10 -1.76 -10.83
C GLU A 263 30.66 -1.36 -9.42
N LYS A 264 29.99 -0.20 -9.29
CA LYS A 264 29.43 0.25 -8.01
C LYS A 264 28.30 -0.65 -7.53
N ALA A 265 27.47 -1.16 -8.43
CA ALA A 265 26.43 -2.12 -8.08
C ALA A 265 27.01 -3.38 -7.41
N ILE A 266 28.05 -3.96 -8.02
CA ILE A 266 28.78 -5.13 -7.48
C ILE A 266 29.48 -4.77 -6.17
N GLU A 267 30.11 -3.59 -6.07
CA GLU A 267 30.73 -3.10 -4.84
C GLU A 267 29.71 -3.03 -3.69
N MET A 268 28.52 -2.44 -3.93
CA MET A 268 27.47 -2.34 -2.92
C MET A 268 26.93 -3.72 -2.53
N ALA A 269 26.72 -4.60 -3.50
CA ALA A 269 26.29 -5.97 -3.25
C ALA A 269 27.31 -6.73 -2.36
N ASN A 270 28.61 -6.57 -2.62
CA ASN A 270 29.68 -7.15 -1.80
C ASN A 270 29.72 -6.53 -0.39
N LYS A 271 29.53 -5.22 -0.24
CA LYS A 271 29.39 -4.57 1.07
C LYS A 271 28.22 -5.13 1.87
N ALA A 272 27.07 -5.35 1.23
CA ALA A 272 25.94 -5.99 1.88
C ALA A 272 26.28 -7.43 2.33
N LYS A 273 26.91 -8.22 1.46
CA LYS A 273 27.36 -9.60 1.76
C LYS A 273 28.36 -9.67 2.92
N SER A 274 29.26 -8.68 3.02
CA SER A 274 30.22 -8.60 4.13
C SER A 274 29.56 -8.36 5.50
N LYS A 275 28.38 -7.73 5.51
CA LYS A 275 27.59 -7.47 6.73
C LYS A 275 26.61 -8.61 7.05
N ASP A 276 26.10 -9.29 6.02
CA ASP A 276 25.23 -10.45 6.12
C ASP A 276 25.56 -11.40 4.97
N LYS A 277 26.16 -12.55 5.29
CA LYS A 277 26.59 -13.55 4.30
C LYS A 277 25.46 -14.01 3.37
N ASP A 278 24.22 -13.94 3.84
CA ASP A 278 23.02 -14.36 3.11
C ASP A 278 22.33 -13.19 2.39
N ALA A 279 22.96 -12.01 2.31
CA ALA A 279 22.34 -10.80 1.76
C ALA A 279 21.78 -11.00 0.34
N TRP A 280 22.54 -11.67 -0.53
CA TRP A 280 22.14 -11.88 -1.93
C TRP A 280 20.94 -12.81 -2.06
N SER A 281 20.91 -13.92 -1.32
CA SER A 281 19.80 -14.88 -1.35
C SER A 281 18.56 -14.37 -0.62
N ARG A 282 18.74 -13.51 0.40
CA ARG A 282 17.64 -12.91 1.19
C ARG A 282 16.99 -11.70 0.52
N TYR A 283 17.75 -10.92 -0.23
CA TYR A 283 17.32 -9.66 -0.86
C TYR A 283 17.51 -9.73 -2.37
N ARG A 284 16.76 -10.62 -3.02
CA ARG A 284 16.86 -10.89 -4.46
C ARG A 284 16.18 -9.79 -5.25
N PHE A 285 16.94 -9.09 -6.08
CA PHE A 285 16.43 -8.14 -7.08
C PHE A 285 16.84 -8.69 -8.44
N LEU A 286 15.88 -9.00 -9.33
CA LEU A 286 16.16 -9.78 -10.55
C LEU A 286 17.22 -9.14 -11.44
N GLY A 287 17.19 -7.82 -11.63
CA GLY A 287 18.21 -7.11 -12.41
C GLY A 287 19.61 -7.22 -11.80
N LEU A 288 19.73 -7.06 -10.48
CA LEU A 288 21.01 -7.21 -9.78
C LEU A 288 21.49 -8.67 -9.80
N THR A 289 20.59 -9.64 -9.57
CA THR A 289 20.93 -11.07 -9.65
C THR A 289 21.41 -11.44 -11.05
N HIS A 290 20.76 -10.93 -12.09
CA HIS A 290 21.21 -11.10 -13.47
C HIS A 290 22.64 -10.57 -13.69
N LEU A 291 22.94 -9.36 -13.20
CA LEU A 291 24.30 -8.78 -13.27
C LEU A 291 25.33 -9.63 -12.51
N LEU A 292 25.03 -10.04 -11.28
CA LEU A 292 25.94 -10.86 -10.45
C LEU A 292 26.19 -12.23 -11.09
N PHE A 293 25.18 -12.83 -11.70
CA PHE A 293 25.32 -14.10 -12.42
C PHE A 293 26.15 -13.94 -13.69
N LYS A 294 25.84 -12.94 -14.52
CA LYS A 294 26.57 -12.68 -15.79
C LYS A 294 28.02 -12.30 -15.59
N SER A 295 28.36 -11.66 -14.47
CA SER A 295 29.74 -11.31 -14.10
C SER A 295 30.53 -12.48 -13.49
N GLY A 296 29.90 -13.63 -13.23
CA GLY A 296 30.54 -14.76 -12.54
C GLY A 296 30.72 -14.57 -11.03
N ALA A 297 30.17 -13.50 -10.45
CA ALA A 297 30.26 -13.24 -9.01
C ALA A 297 29.33 -14.16 -8.18
N LEU A 298 28.32 -14.75 -8.81
CA LEU A 298 27.30 -15.60 -8.19
C LEU A 298 26.90 -16.73 -9.13
N GLU A 299 27.09 -17.99 -8.72
CA GLU A 299 26.86 -19.17 -9.57
C GLU A 299 25.77 -20.11 -9.05
N ASP A 300 25.14 -19.76 -7.92
CA ASP A 300 24.15 -20.62 -7.28
C ASP A 300 22.97 -20.96 -8.22
N GLU A 301 22.45 -22.19 -8.11
CA GLU A 301 21.26 -22.67 -8.84
C GLU A 301 20.06 -21.71 -8.77
N TRP A 302 19.83 -21.12 -7.60
CA TRP A 302 18.72 -20.16 -7.43
C TRP A 302 18.95 -18.86 -8.21
N ALA A 303 20.21 -18.45 -8.40
CA ALA A 303 20.59 -17.25 -9.12
C ALA A 303 20.44 -17.46 -10.63
N LYS A 304 20.79 -18.66 -11.12
CA LYS A 304 20.48 -19.07 -12.50
C LYS A 304 18.98 -18.99 -12.80
N LYS A 305 18.13 -19.49 -11.89
CA LYS A 305 16.66 -19.39 -12.05
C LYS A 305 16.16 -17.94 -12.11
N ASP A 306 16.70 -17.05 -11.28
CA ASP A 306 16.38 -15.62 -11.33
C ASP A 306 16.90 -14.96 -12.61
N HIS A 307 18.09 -15.35 -13.07
CA HIS A 307 18.68 -14.90 -14.33
C HIS A 307 17.81 -15.29 -15.54
N ASP A 308 17.39 -16.55 -15.61
CA ASP A 308 16.53 -17.07 -16.68
C ASP A 308 15.16 -16.38 -16.65
N LEU A 309 14.59 -16.17 -15.46
CA LEU A 309 13.34 -15.41 -15.30
C LEU A 309 13.50 -13.96 -15.75
N PHE A 310 14.61 -13.28 -15.43
CA PHE A 310 14.87 -11.92 -15.90
C PHE A 310 14.84 -11.84 -17.43
N LEU A 311 15.53 -12.76 -18.11
CA LEU A 311 15.56 -12.83 -19.57
C LEU A 311 14.17 -13.13 -20.16
N GLN A 312 13.44 -14.05 -19.54
CA GLN A 312 12.09 -14.41 -19.96
C GLN A 312 11.12 -13.21 -19.84
N LEU A 313 11.14 -12.50 -18.71
CA LEU A 313 10.27 -11.33 -18.50
C LEU A 313 10.58 -10.21 -19.51
N ALA A 314 11.86 -9.94 -19.78
CA ALA A 314 12.28 -8.94 -20.77
C ALA A 314 11.87 -9.34 -22.19
N LYS A 315 12.02 -10.62 -22.56
CA LYS A 315 11.55 -11.14 -23.85
C LYS A 315 10.03 -11.02 -24.00
N ASN A 316 9.28 -11.38 -22.97
CA ASN A 316 7.82 -11.35 -22.98
C ASN A 316 7.26 -9.92 -23.08
N GLU A 317 7.98 -8.91 -22.58
CA GLU A 317 7.64 -7.49 -22.81
C GLU A 317 7.64 -7.17 -24.30
N TRP A 318 8.72 -7.49 -25.02
CA TRP A 318 8.82 -7.30 -26.47
C TRP A 318 7.80 -8.13 -27.27
N GLU A 319 7.56 -9.38 -26.85
CA GLU A 319 6.53 -10.22 -27.48
C GLU A 319 5.12 -9.64 -27.29
N PHE A 320 4.84 -9.02 -26.15
CA PHE A 320 3.57 -8.33 -25.92
C PHE A 320 3.42 -7.11 -26.82
N GLU A 321 4.47 -6.29 -27.00
CA GLU A 321 4.39 -5.14 -27.91
C GLU A 321 4.09 -5.56 -29.34
N THR A 322 4.74 -6.62 -29.82
CA THR A 322 4.45 -7.22 -31.15
C THR A 322 3.01 -7.72 -31.24
N TYR A 323 2.53 -8.37 -30.17
CA TYR A 323 1.15 -8.82 -30.08
C TYR A 323 0.15 -7.66 -30.08
N ALA A 324 0.46 -6.55 -29.39
CA ALA A 324 -0.37 -5.37 -29.32
C ALA A 324 -0.41 -4.59 -30.64
N LEU A 325 0.70 -4.53 -31.39
CA LEU A 325 0.73 -3.99 -32.76
C LEU A 325 -0.23 -4.74 -33.69
N THR A 326 -0.29 -6.05 -33.56
CA THR A 326 -1.10 -6.91 -34.44
C THR A 326 -2.59 -6.88 -34.08
N ASN A 327 -2.91 -6.78 -32.79
CA ASN A 327 -4.29 -6.98 -32.28
C ASN A 327 -4.92 -5.72 -31.65
N GLY A 328 -4.20 -4.60 -31.60
CA GLY A 328 -4.57 -3.37 -30.87
C GLY A 328 -5.99 -2.88 -31.14
N SER A 329 -6.34 -2.74 -32.41
CA SER A 329 -7.64 -2.25 -32.87
C SER A 329 -8.80 -3.21 -32.63
N SER A 330 -8.53 -4.46 -32.29
CA SER A 330 -9.51 -5.54 -32.10
C SER A 330 -9.45 -6.14 -30.69
N MET A 331 -8.95 -5.34 -29.73
CA MET A 331 -8.90 -5.64 -28.30
C MET A 331 -9.96 -4.86 -27.53
N SER A 332 -10.92 -5.53 -26.89
CA SER A 332 -11.74 -4.90 -25.85
C SER A 332 -10.94 -4.80 -24.55
N ILE A 333 -10.98 -3.63 -23.92
CA ILE A 333 -10.27 -3.32 -22.68
C ILE A 333 -11.32 -3.05 -21.61
N VAL A 334 -11.42 -3.96 -20.64
CA VAL A 334 -12.56 -4.01 -19.72
C VAL A 334 -12.09 -3.75 -18.29
N GLY A 335 -12.30 -2.53 -17.83
CA GLY A 335 -12.07 -2.08 -16.46
C GLY A 335 -13.14 -2.61 -15.49
N ASN A 336 -12.93 -2.33 -14.20
CA ASN A 336 -13.77 -2.85 -13.12
C ASN A 336 -14.83 -1.86 -12.61
N SER A 337 -14.93 -0.66 -13.18
CA SER A 337 -15.96 0.32 -12.80
C SER A 337 -17.36 -0.29 -13.02
N PRO A 338 -18.33 -0.10 -12.10
CA PRO A 338 -19.73 -0.53 -12.27
C PRO A 338 -20.52 0.16 -13.39
N ILE A 339 -19.94 1.11 -14.14
CA ILE A 339 -20.66 1.90 -15.15
C ILE A 339 -21.36 1.06 -16.24
N GLU A 340 -20.92 -0.16 -16.51
CA GLU A 340 -21.55 -1.04 -17.51
C GLU A 340 -22.69 -1.90 -16.95
N VAL A 341 -22.92 -1.90 -15.63
CA VAL A 341 -23.96 -2.75 -15.01
C VAL A 341 -25.34 -2.39 -15.56
N GLY A 342 -26.07 -3.41 -16.05
CA GLY A 342 -27.39 -3.27 -16.67
C GLY A 342 -27.39 -2.89 -18.15
N LEU A 343 -26.22 -2.61 -18.75
CA LEU A 343 -26.12 -2.20 -20.16
C LEU A 343 -26.07 -3.39 -21.14
N LYS A 344 -25.92 -4.62 -20.64
CA LYS A 344 -25.91 -5.87 -21.43
C LYS A 344 -24.86 -5.91 -22.54
N LYS A 345 -23.72 -5.24 -22.35
CA LYS A 345 -22.63 -5.16 -23.33
C LYS A 345 -21.75 -6.41 -23.41
N GLY A 346 -22.04 -7.47 -22.67
CA GLY A 346 -21.16 -8.64 -22.61
C GLY A 346 -20.93 -9.31 -23.97
N THR A 347 -21.97 -9.37 -24.80
CA THR A 347 -21.84 -9.90 -26.17
C THR A 347 -21.00 -8.99 -27.07
N GLU A 348 -21.09 -7.68 -26.89
CA GLU A 348 -20.29 -6.70 -27.64
C GLU A 348 -18.80 -6.85 -27.30
N ILE A 349 -18.48 -6.91 -26.00
CA ILE A 349 -17.13 -7.16 -25.49
C ILE A 349 -16.59 -8.48 -26.04
N ASP A 350 -17.37 -9.56 -25.98
CA ASP A 350 -16.92 -10.89 -26.41
C ASP A 350 -16.84 -11.06 -27.94
N ARG A 351 -17.36 -10.12 -28.74
CA ARG A 351 -17.20 -10.14 -30.21
C ARG A 351 -15.79 -9.77 -30.67
N ASN A 352 -15.10 -8.92 -29.92
CA ASN A 352 -13.72 -8.54 -30.25
C ASN A 352 -12.77 -9.74 -30.19
N TYR A 353 -11.72 -9.72 -31.02
CA TYR A 353 -10.81 -10.86 -31.15
C TYR A 353 -10.16 -11.20 -29.81
N LYS A 354 -9.72 -10.16 -29.10
CA LYS A 354 -9.04 -10.27 -27.81
C LYS A 354 -9.72 -9.42 -26.74
N VAL A 355 -9.69 -9.89 -25.49
CA VAL A 355 -10.25 -9.17 -24.34
C VAL A 355 -9.23 -9.06 -23.20
N VAL A 356 -9.04 -7.84 -22.70
CA VAL A 356 -8.16 -7.50 -21.58
C VAL A 356 -9.01 -7.24 -20.33
N ARG A 357 -8.59 -7.81 -19.19
CA ARG A 357 -9.25 -7.58 -17.88
C ARG A 357 -8.23 -7.27 -16.78
N PHE A 358 -8.73 -6.75 -15.66
CA PHE A 358 -7.88 -6.28 -14.56
C PHE A 358 -8.18 -6.99 -13.23
N ASN A 359 -7.13 -7.40 -12.52
CA ASN A 359 -7.17 -7.99 -11.18
C ASN A 359 -8.21 -9.14 -11.08
N GLY A 360 -9.06 -9.14 -10.05
CA GLY A 360 -10.09 -10.15 -9.83
C GLY A 360 -11.41 -9.95 -10.59
N ALA A 361 -11.36 -9.55 -11.86
CA ALA A 361 -12.55 -9.41 -12.69
C ALA A 361 -13.38 -10.71 -12.69
N ILE A 362 -14.65 -10.61 -12.28
CA ILE A 362 -15.59 -11.74 -12.27
C ILE A 362 -16.30 -11.83 -13.62
N THR A 363 -16.19 -12.98 -14.26
CA THR A 363 -16.76 -13.27 -15.59
C THR A 363 -17.90 -14.28 -15.54
N ASP A 364 -18.38 -14.64 -14.35
CA ASP A 364 -19.50 -15.56 -14.17
C ASP A 364 -20.84 -14.81 -14.23
N TYR A 365 -21.94 -15.56 -14.39
CA TYR A 365 -23.28 -14.99 -14.29
C TYR A 365 -23.52 -14.45 -12.85
N PRO A 366 -24.20 -13.29 -12.67
CA PRO A 366 -24.88 -12.49 -13.68
C PRO A 366 -24.00 -11.47 -14.42
N PHE A 367 -22.79 -11.18 -13.92
CA PHE A 367 -21.94 -10.12 -14.44
C PHE A 367 -21.51 -10.32 -15.89
N SER A 368 -21.42 -11.57 -16.36
CA SER A 368 -21.09 -11.88 -17.74
C SER A 368 -22.07 -11.28 -18.77
N VAL A 369 -23.30 -10.97 -18.36
CA VAL A 369 -24.29 -10.32 -19.25
C VAL A 369 -23.83 -8.91 -19.63
N ASP A 370 -23.22 -8.18 -18.71
CA ASP A 370 -22.78 -6.80 -18.90
C ASP A 370 -21.31 -6.72 -19.32
N TYR A 371 -20.45 -7.58 -18.76
CA TYR A 371 -19.00 -7.50 -18.91
C TYR A 371 -18.40 -8.59 -19.81
N GLY A 372 -19.19 -9.54 -20.31
CA GLY A 372 -18.73 -10.65 -21.13
C GLY A 372 -17.98 -11.73 -20.33
N ARG A 373 -17.57 -12.81 -21.02
CA ARG A 373 -16.84 -13.95 -20.44
C ARG A 373 -15.40 -14.05 -20.92
N LYS A 374 -15.13 -13.65 -22.16
CA LYS A 374 -13.82 -13.83 -22.80
C LYS A 374 -12.76 -13.07 -22.01
N THR A 375 -11.60 -13.72 -21.83
CA THR A 375 -10.41 -13.13 -21.22
C THR A 375 -9.20 -13.73 -21.90
N ASN A 376 -8.39 -12.89 -22.53
CA ASN A 376 -7.16 -13.25 -23.22
C ASN A 376 -5.94 -12.74 -22.47
N ILE A 377 -6.03 -11.52 -21.96
CA ILE A 377 -4.96 -10.86 -21.21
C ILE A 377 -5.49 -10.49 -19.83
N LEU A 378 -4.71 -10.83 -18.81
CA LEU A 378 -5.00 -10.43 -17.44
C LEU A 378 -3.92 -9.49 -16.91
N VAL A 379 -4.30 -8.24 -16.63
CA VAL A 379 -3.43 -7.23 -16.02
C VAL A 379 -3.65 -7.23 -14.52
N ILE A 380 -2.61 -7.48 -13.73
CA ILE A 380 -2.74 -7.65 -12.28
C ILE A 380 -1.72 -6.82 -11.51
N ASN A 381 -2.11 -6.38 -10.32
CA ASN A 381 -1.14 -5.98 -9.31
C ASN A 381 -0.48 -7.24 -8.69
N PRO A 382 0.84 -7.28 -8.44
CA PRO A 382 1.52 -8.43 -7.83
C PRO A 382 1.09 -8.73 -6.38
N ARG A 383 0.22 -7.92 -5.75
CA ARG A 383 -0.28 -8.17 -4.38
C ARG A 383 -1.25 -9.37 -4.35
N TYR A 384 -0.88 -10.39 -3.58
CA TYR A 384 -1.53 -11.70 -3.51
C TYR A 384 -3.00 -11.72 -3.05
N TYR A 385 -3.48 -10.71 -2.33
CA TYR A 385 -4.82 -10.72 -1.74
C TYR A 385 -5.90 -10.10 -2.65
N GLU A 386 -5.54 -9.47 -3.76
CA GLU A 386 -6.48 -8.72 -4.62
C GLU A 386 -6.92 -9.49 -5.88
N THR A 387 -6.24 -10.59 -6.22
CA THR A 387 -6.50 -11.32 -7.47
C THR A 387 -6.66 -12.81 -7.20
N PRO A 388 -7.83 -13.42 -7.46
CA PRO A 388 -8.00 -14.86 -7.44
C PRO A 388 -7.09 -15.51 -8.49
N ARG A 389 -6.03 -16.19 -8.03
CA ARG A 389 -5.06 -16.90 -8.87
C ARG A 389 -5.49 -18.35 -9.11
N ASN A 390 -6.79 -18.60 -9.25
CA ASN A 390 -7.36 -19.96 -9.31
C ASN A 390 -8.17 -20.22 -10.59
N ARG A 391 -8.09 -19.33 -11.58
CA ARG A 391 -8.77 -19.47 -12.87
C ARG A 391 -7.74 -19.89 -13.92
N LYS A 392 -7.65 -21.20 -14.19
CA LYS A 392 -6.93 -21.74 -15.36
C LYS A 392 -7.73 -21.41 -16.61
N PHE A 393 -7.21 -20.52 -17.46
CA PHE A 393 -7.63 -20.39 -18.85
C PHE A 393 -6.39 -20.09 -19.70
N GLY A 394 -6.43 -20.48 -20.98
CA GLY A 394 -5.37 -20.22 -21.97
C GLY A 394 -5.25 -18.72 -22.25
N LEU A 395 -4.72 -18.00 -21.28
CA LEU A 395 -4.36 -16.60 -21.40
C LEU A 395 -3.18 -16.49 -22.35
N ASP A 396 -3.26 -15.52 -23.25
CA ASP A 396 -2.15 -15.17 -24.11
C ASP A 396 -1.03 -14.51 -23.29
N PHE A 397 -1.41 -13.66 -22.31
CA PHE A 397 -0.48 -12.97 -21.41
C PHE A 397 -1.05 -12.72 -20.00
N ILE A 398 -0.17 -12.72 -19.01
CA ILE A 398 -0.37 -12.04 -17.72
C ILE A 398 0.59 -10.85 -17.64
N ILE A 399 0.05 -9.67 -17.33
CA ILE A 399 0.81 -8.42 -17.24
C ILE A 399 0.83 -7.94 -15.79
N ILE A 400 2.02 -7.71 -15.24
CA ILE A 400 2.19 -7.23 -13.87
C ILE A 400 2.32 -5.70 -13.86
N SER A 401 1.33 -5.00 -13.31
CA SER A 401 1.22 -3.53 -13.38
C SER A 401 2.10 -2.74 -12.38
N ASP A 402 2.69 -3.43 -11.39
CA ASP A 402 3.48 -2.80 -10.31
C ASP A 402 4.74 -3.62 -9.95
N GLY A 403 5.36 -4.24 -10.96
CA GLY A 403 6.63 -4.97 -10.84
C GLY A 403 7.77 -4.22 -11.50
N ASN A 404 8.94 -4.15 -10.84
CA ASN A 404 10.17 -3.65 -11.44
C ASN A 404 11.29 -4.67 -11.15
N LEU A 405 12.00 -5.10 -12.20
CA LEU A 405 13.10 -6.07 -12.13
C LEU A 405 14.22 -5.65 -11.17
N TYR A 406 14.47 -4.34 -11.05
CA TYR A 406 15.54 -3.74 -10.29
C TYR A 406 15.11 -3.39 -8.86
N SER A 407 13.93 -2.81 -8.65
CA SER A 407 13.53 -2.30 -7.32
C SER A 407 12.58 -3.20 -6.53
N THR A 408 11.99 -4.24 -7.15
CA THR A 408 11.07 -5.15 -6.46
C THR A 408 11.80 -6.35 -5.87
N LYS A 409 11.95 -6.33 -4.54
CA LYS A 409 12.50 -7.46 -3.78
C LYS A 409 11.67 -8.74 -4.00
N ASN A 410 12.38 -9.84 -4.19
CA ASN A 410 11.91 -11.23 -4.29
C ASN A 410 10.81 -11.41 -5.34
N LEU A 411 10.98 -10.78 -6.52
CA LEU A 411 9.98 -10.82 -7.58
C LEU A 411 9.71 -12.24 -8.08
N ALA A 412 10.72 -13.11 -8.21
CA ALA A 412 10.51 -14.51 -8.61
C ALA A 412 9.49 -15.24 -7.74
N LEU A 413 9.56 -15.06 -6.42
CA LEU A 413 8.60 -15.67 -5.48
C LEU A 413 7.18 -15.11 -5.69
N LYS A 414 7.06 -13.84 -6.07
CA LYS A 414 5.77 -13.16 -6.34
C LYS A 414 5.04 -13.66 -7.58
N LEU A 415 5.80 -14.21 -8.54
CA LEU A 415 5.32 -14.63 -9.85
C LEU A 415 5.24 -16.16 -10.01
N HIS A 416 5.83 -16.93 -9.10
CA HIS A 416 5.98 -18.38 -9.24
C HIS A 416 4.67 -19.11 -9.57
N ASP A 417 3.59 -18.80 -8.86
CA ASP A 417 2.27 -19.39 -9.08
C ASP A 417 1.61 -18.93 -10.38
N LEU A 418 1.93 -17.73 -10.88
CA LEU A 418 1.38 -17.23 -12.14
C LEU A 418 1.89 -18.01 -13.36
N GLN A 419 3.07 -18.64 -13.25
CA GLN A 419 3.63 -19.49 -14.30
C GLN A 419 2.77 -20.73 -14.57
N GLU A 420 1.86 -21.10 -13.65
CA GLU A 420 0.89 -22.17 -13.85
C GLU A 420 -0.36 -21.73 -14.65
N HIS A 421 -0.50 -20.42 -14.91
CA HIS A 421 -1.70 -19.82 -15.50
C HIS A 421 -1.47 -19.18 -16.87
N ALA A 422 -0.24 -18.80 -17.18
CA ALA A 422 0.14 -18.33 -18.52
C ALA A 422 1.61 -18.59 -18.77
N ASP A 423 1.93 -19.01 -20.00
CA ASP A 423 3.33 -19.19 -20.44
C ASP A 423 4.06 -17.85 -20.57
N LYS A 424 3.30 -16.77 -20.83
CA LYS A 424 3.83 -15.42 -21.01
C LYS A 424 3.41 -14.51 -19.87
N ILE A 425 4.37 -14.23 -19.01
CA ILE A 425 4.27 -13.19 -17.99
C ILE A 425 5.22 -12.07 -18.38
N CYS A 426 4.74 -10.83 -18.39
CA CYS A 426 5.60 -9.66 -18.52
C CYS A 426 5.27 -8.61 -17.46
N LEU A 427 6.20 -7.70 -17.23
CA LEU A 427 5.97 -6.53 -16.39
C LEU A 427 5.53 -5.38 -17.30
N LEU A 428 4.71 -4.49 -16.77
CA LEU A 428 4.48 -3.21 -17.45
C LEU A 428 5.81 -2.44 -17.54
N PRO A 429 6.18 -1.89 -18.71
CA PRO A 429 7.46 -1.24 -18.89
C PRO A 429 7.67 -0.11 -17.89
N ARG A 430 8.85 -0.11 -17.28
CA ARG A 430 9.18 0.79 -16.19
C ARG A 430 9.10 2.26 -16.61
N ASN A 431 9.57 2.58 -17.81
CA ASN A 431 9.54 3.92 -18.38
C ASN A 431 8.12 4.48 -18.55
N ILE A 432 7.14 3.65 -18.93
CA ILE A 432 5.73 4.05 -19.07
C ILE A 432 5.17 4.43 -17.70
N ASP A 433 5.39 3.60 -16.69
CA ASP A 433 4.95 3.86 -15.31
C ASP A 433 5.60 5.14 -14.73
N LEU A 434 6.90 5.34 -14.95
CA LEU A 434 7.62 6.53 -14.51
C LEU A 434 7.07 7.81 -15.14
N LYS A 435 6.98 7.85 -16.48
CA LYS A 435 6.47 9.01 -17.23
C LYS A 435 5.05 9.35 -16.79
N LEU A 436 4.17 8.34 -16.74
CA LEU A 436 2.78 8.54 -16.35
C LEU A 436 2.67 9.06 -14.92
N THR A 437 3.40 8.47 -13.98
CA THR A 437 3.42 8.90 -12.57
C THR A 437 3.81 10.37 -12.43
N GLN A 438 4.84 10.80 -13.16
CA GLN A 438 5.32 12.18 -13.16
C GLN A 438 4.32 13.14 -13.83
N GLN A 439 3.69 12.72 -14.93
CA GLN A 439 2.68 13.49 -15.65
C GLN A 439 1.43 13.76 -14.79
N ILE A 440 0.93 12.75 -14.08
CA ILE A 440 -0.30 12.89 -13.28
C ILE A 440 -0.04 13.29 -11.82
N GLY A 441 1.23 13.35 -11.39
CA GLY A 441 1.63 13.68 -10.02
C GLY A 441 1.13 12.70 -8.96
N ALA A 442 0.81 11.47 -9.34
CA ALA A 442 0.25 10.44 -8.46
C ALA A 442 0.55 9.03 -8.98
N SER A 443 0.29 7.99 -8.18
CA SER A 443 0.46 6.61 -8.65
C SER A 443 -0.70 6.25 -9.60
N PRO A 444 -0.44 5.81 -10.85
CA PRO A 444 -1.51 5.52 -11.80
C PRO A 444 -2.18 4.17 -11.53
N SER A 445 -3.46 4.04 -11.87
CA SER A 445 -4.20 2.78 -11.86
C SER A 445 -3.64 1.79 -12.88
N SER A 446 -3.85 0.48 -12.66
CA SER A 446 -3.38 -0.56 -13.59
C SER A 446 -3.99 -0.39 -14.99
N GLY A 447 -5.25 0.07 -15.05
CA GLY A 447 -5.95 0.38 -16.28
C GLY A 447 -5.29 1.50 -17.07
N LEU A 448 -5.01 2.64 -16.43
CA LEU A 448 -4.38 3.77 -17.11
C LEU A 448 -2.95 3.45 -17.57
N LYS A 449 -2.19 2.72 -16.76
CA LYS A 449 -0.84 2.26 -17.15
C LYS A 449 -0.89 1.41 -18.42
N TYR A 450 -1.82 0.45 -18.47
CA TYR A 450 -1.99 -0.42 -19.64
C TYR A 450 -2.41 0.37 -20.88
N LEU A 451 -3.40 1.26 -20.76
CA LEU A 451 -3.83 2.14 -21.86
C LEU A 451 -2.69 3.02 -22.36
N SER A 452 -1.87 3.58 -21.45
CA SER A 452 -0.71 4.40 -21.82
C SER A 452 0.37 3.58 -22.53
N TRP A 453 0.55 2.31 -22.15
CA TRP A 453 1.46 1.41 -22.87
C TRP A 453 0.94 1.10 -24.27
N LEU A 454 -0.35 0.76 -24.41
CA LEU A 454 -0.96 0.58 -25.74
C LEU A 454 -0.83 1.84 -26.60
N TYR A 455 -1.05 3.02 -26.02
CA TYR A 455 -0.88 4.29 -26.70
C TYR A 455 0.56 4.50 -27.21
N SER A 456 1.56 4.16 -26.39
CA SER A 456 2.97 4.26 -26.80
C SER A 456 3.36 3.31 -27.93
N ILE A 457 2.59 2.25 -28.17
CA ILE A 457 2.82 1.25 -29.22
C ILE A 457 2.04 1.62 -30.49
N ASN A 458 0.74 1.92 -30.36
CA ASN A 458 -0.20 2.01 -31.48
C ASN A 458 -0.70 3.43 -31.78
N GLY A 459 -0.41 4.41 -30.94
CA GLY A 459 -1.09 5.71 -30.96
C GLY A 459 -2.47 5.65 -30.27
N PRO A 460 -3.41 6.56 -30.61
CA PRO A 460 -4.71 6.65 -29.95
C PRO A 460 -5.45 5.31 -29.81
N VAL A 461 -6.10 5.12 -28.66
CA VAL A 461 -6.86 3.90 -28.35
C VAL A 461 -8.36 4.15 -28.56
N SER A 462 -8.98 3.35 -29.42
CA SER A 462 -10.40 3.54 -29.78
C SER A 462 -11.32 3.49 -28.57
N ARG A 463 -12.12 4.55 -28.40
CA ARG A 463 -13.17 4.60 -27.35
C ARG A 463 -14.16 3.46 -27.44
N GLN A 464 -14.43 2.96 -28.65
CA GLN A 464 -15.37 1.85 -28.87
C GLN A 464 -14.86 0.53 -28.25
N ASN A 465 -13.57 0.44 -27.97
CA ASN A 465 -12.94 -0.74 -27.38
C ASN A 465 -12.79 -0.64 -25.86
N ILE A 466 -13.22 0.46 -25.23
CA ILE A 466 -13.01 0.69 -23.79
C ILE A 466 -14.34 0.57 -23.05
N PHE A 467 -14.35 -0.28 -22.02
CA PHE A 467 -15.53 -0.59 -21.20
C PHE A 467 -15.16 -0.57 -19.73
N GLY A 468 -16.04 -0.08 -18.85
CA GLY A 468 -15.80 -0.14 -17.41
C GLY A 468 -14.71 0.83 -16.90
N PHE A 469 -14.60 2.00 -17.53
CA PHE A 469 -13.73 3.12 -17.14
C PHE A 469 -14.54 4.40 -16.93
N SER A 470 -15.06 4.64 -15.72
CA SER A 470 -15.70 5.92 -15.40
C SER A 470 -14.70 6.96 -14.88
N LEU A 471 -13.74 6.55 -14.05
CA LEU A 471 -12.76 7.41 -13.36
C LEU A 471 -13.40 8.58 -12.57
N THR A 472 -14.70 8.52 -12.30
CA THR A 472 -15.47 9.51 -11.52
C THR A 472 -16.36 8.86 -10.46
N ASP A 473 -16.51 7.54 -10.52
CA ASP A 473 -17.35 6.72 -9.64
C ASP A 473 -16.60 6.20 -8.40
N GLN A 474 -15.35 6.61 -8.23
CA GLN A 474 -14.46 6.24 -7.13
C GLN A 474 -14.08 7.50 -6.35
N ALA A 475 -14.71 7.69 -5.19
CA ALA A 475 -14.33 8.75 -4.26
C ALA A 475 -12.94 8.49 -3.66
N HIS A 476 -12.31 9.51 -3.10
CA HIS A 476 -11.02 9.36 -2.43
C HIS A 476 -11.09 8.29 -1.32
N GLY A 477 -10.09 7.42 -1.25
CA GLY A 477 -10.05 6.31 -0.28
C GLY A 477 -11.02 5.16 -0.55
N VAL A 478 -11.81 5.20 -1.64
CA VAL A 478 -12.85 4.22 -1.93
C VAL A 478 -12.66 3.64 -3.32
N ALA A 479 -12.59 2.31 -3.44
CA ALA A 479 -12.81 1.66 -4.73
C ALA A 479 -14.18 0.98 -4.77
N THR A 480 -14.80 1.08 -5.93
CA THR A 480 -16.04 0.39 -6.30
C THR A 480 -15.71 -0.52 -7.47
N SER A 481 -16.00 -1.81 -7.32
CA SER A 481 -16.02 -2.76 -8.43
C SER A 481 -17.43 -3.23 -8.68
N TYR A 482 -17.75 -3.52 -9.95
CA TYR A 482 -19.05 -4.11 -10.31
C TYR A 482 -19.35 -5.40 -9.53
N SER A 483 -18.30 -6.15 -9.16
CA SER A 483 -18.41 -7.45 -8.50
C SER A 483 -18.68 -7.39 -7.00
N ASN A 484 -18.25 -6.32 -6.32
CA ASN A 484 -18.33 -6.27 -4.86
C ASN A 484 -19.37 -5.29 -4.35
N GLY A 485 -19.83 -4.31 -5.16
CA GLY A 485 -20.86 -3.30 -4.81
C GLY A 485 -20.56 -2.43 -3.57
N ARG A 486 -19.58 -2.82 -2.76
CA ARG A 486 -19.16 -2.23 -1.51
C ARG A 486 -18.02 -1.27 -1.81
N ARG A 487 -18.14 -0.08 -1.22
CA ARG A 487 -17.03 0.85 -1.06
C ARG A 487 -15.97 0.17 -0.19
N VAL A 488 -14.90 -0.33 -0.79
CA VAL A 488 -13.75 -0.81 -0.02
C VAL A 488 -12.84 0.37 0.27
N GLY A 489 -12.63 0.64 1.56
CA GLY A 489 -11.67 1.63 2.04
C GLY A 489 -10.25 1.26 1.63
N LEU A 490 -9.80 1.63 0.44
CA LEU A 490 -8.47 1.33 -0.08
C LEU A 490 -7.52 2.50 0.19
N ASN A 491 -6.21 2.20 0.24
CA ASN A 491 -5.18 3.24 0.18
C ASN A 491 -5.13 3.70 -1.28
N THR A 492 -6.18 4.37 -1.80
CA THR A 492 -6.16 4.84 -3.19
C THR A 492 -5.21 6.04 -3.28
N ILE A 493 -3.99 5.71 -3.68
CA ILE A 493 -2.89 6.59 -4.06
C ILE A 493 -3.11 7.25 -5.43
N HIS A 494 -4.31 7.11 -6.00
CA HIS A 494 -4.68 7.54 -7.34
C HIS A 494 -5.23 8.96 -7.32
N ASN A 495 -4.96 9.69 -8.40
CA ASN A 495 -5.60 10.97 -8.68
C ASN A 495 -6.56 10.80 -9.86
N TRP A 496 -7.80 10.39 -9.57
CA TRP A 496 -8.78 10.03 -10.60
C TRP A 496 -9.07 11.15 -11.61
N SER A 497 -9.05 12.41 -11.17
CA SER A 497 -9.23 13.56 -12.05
C SER A 497 -8.10 13.68 -13.06
N SER A 498 -6.84 13.57 -12.61
CA SER A 498 -5.69 13.59 -13.51
C SER A 498 -5.60 12.33 -14.36
N GLU A 499 -5.98 11.16 -13.83
CA GLU A 499 -6.08 9.92 -14.61
C GLU A 499 -7.09 10.05 -15.74
N LYS A 500 -8.27 10.64 -15.47
CA LYS A 500 -9.28 10.89 -16.48
C LYS A 500 -8.77 11.84 -17.56
N TYR A 501 -8.18 12.97 -17.17
CA TYR A 501 -7.62 13.92 -18.13
C TYR A 501 -6.58 13.26 -19.05
N HIS A 502 -5.66 12.48 -18.47
CA HIS A 502 -4.66 11.73 -19.25
C HIS A 502 -5.31 10.70 -20.17
N MET A 503 -6.27 9.92 -19.65
CA MET A 503 -7.00 8.93 -20.45
C MET A 503 -7.62 9.59 -21.67
N GLU A 504 -8.40 10.65 -21.49
CA GLU A 504 -9.06 11.36 -22.59
C GLU A 504 -8.07 11.86 -23.66
N SER A 505 -6.83 12.20 -23.29
CA SER A 505 -5.80 12.65 -24.23
C SER A 505 -5.19 11.54 -25.11
N ILE A 506 -5.36 10.28 -24.72
CA ILE A 506 -4.81 9.10 -25.43
C ILE A 506 -5.88 8.29 -26.16
N LEU A 507 -7.15 8.72 -26.13
CA LEU A 507 -8.25 8.09 -26.84
C LEU A 507 -8.66 8.88 -28.09
N ASP A 508 -9.07 8.19 -29.15
CA ASP A 508 -9.73 8.75 -30.35
C ASP A 508 -11.26 8.65 -30.29
#